data_AF-A0AAD4C111-F1
#
_entry.id   AF-A0AAD4C111-F1
#
_cell.length_a   1.000
_cell.length_b   1.000
_cell.length_c   1.000
_cell.angle_alpha   90.00
_cell.angle_beta   90.00
_cell.angle_gamma   90.00
#
_symmetry.space_group_name_H-M   'P 1'
#
loop_
_entity.id
_entity.type
_entity.pdbx_description
1 polymer ?
#
loop_
_entity_poly.entity_id
_entity_poly.type
_entity_poly.pdbx_seq_one_letter_code
_entity_poly.pdbx_strand_id
1 'polypeptide(L)'
;MAKLYRLGRTLLSDRPDSNASYLFDKKSFFTAKALNMAIPGGPKFKPLYRDMDALDENWNEFDDMGKVVVRNQIRTEYKVAFPHLYKSLP
;
A
#
# COMPACT_ATOMS: atom_id res chain seq x y z
N MET A 1 -3.41 18.11 -34.70
CA MET A 1 -3.42 17.63 -33.30
C MET A 1 -3.00 18.68 -32.27
N ALA A 2 -1.99 19.53 -32.52
CA ALA A 2 -1.55 20.56 -31.55
C ALA A 2 -2.63 21.58 -31.12
N LYS A 3 -3.54 22.00 -32.02
CA LYS A 3 -4.65 22.92 -31.67
C LYS A 3 -5.65 22.32 -30.67
N LEU A 4 -5.99 21.03 -30.82
CA LEU A 4 -6.89 20.31 -29.91
C LEU A 4 -6.23 20.12 -28.53
N TYR A 5 -4.96 19.69 -28.50
CA TYR A 5 -4.20 19.55 -27.27
C TYR A 5 -4.12 20.87 -26.47
N ARG A 6 -3.95 22.01 -27.17
CA ARG A 6 -3.92 23.33 -26.53
C ARG A 6 -5.28 23.73 -25.93
N LEU A 7 -6.39 23.42 -26.61
CA LEU A 7 -7.74 23.71 -26.11
C LEU A 7 -8.10 22.82 -24.91
N GLY A 8 -7.72 21.54 -24.94
CA GLY A 8 -8.00 20.58 -23.88
C GLY A 8 -7.02 20.62 -22.69
N ARG A 9 -6.01 21.49 -22.71
CA ARG A 9 -4.95 21.54 -21.69
C ARG A 9 -5.49 21.70 -20.27
N THR A 10 -6.60 22.41 -20.08
CA THR A 10 -7.23 22.62 -18.76
C THR A 10 -7.74 21.32 -18.11
N LEU A 11 -7.98 20.27 -18.91
CA LEU A 11 -8.49 18.97 -18.45
C LEU A 11 -7.43 17.88 -18.46
N LEU A 12 -6.30 18.11 -19.13
CA LEU A 12 -5.21 17.14 -19.23
C LEU A 12 -4.27 17.28 -18.03
N SER A 13 -3.74 16.15 -17.55
CA SER A 13 -2.74 16.19 -16.48
C SER A 13 -1.40 16.72 -17.01
N ASP A 14 -0.86 17.73 -16.35
CA ASP A 14 0.47 18.29 -16.67
C ASP A 14 1.64 17.39 -16.19
N ARG A 15 1.37 16.24 -15.56
CA ARG A 15 2.40 15.28 -15.12
C ARG A 15 2.62 14.18 -16.17
N PRO A 16 3.73 14.21 -16.94
CA PRO A 16 4.03 13.17 -17.92
C PRO A 16 4.71 11.93 -17.30
N ASP A 17 5.26 12.07 -16.08
CA ASP A 17 6.01 10.99 -15.44
C ASP A 17 5.07 9.96 -14.82
N SER A 18 5.25 8.70 -15.20
CA SER A 18 4.53 7.56 -14.63
C SER A 18 4.87 7.34 -13.16
N ASN A 19 6.03 7.78 -12.68
CA ASN A 19 6.44 7.61 -11.29
C ASN A 19 5.65 8.50 -10.33
N ALA A 20 4.97 9.53 -10.83
CA ALA A 20 4.10 10.39 -10.02
C ALA A 20 2.93 9.62 -9.37
N SER A 21 2.59 8.45 -9.90
CA SER A 21 1.55 7.57 -9.39
C SER A 21 2.08 6.42 -8.52
N TYR A 22 3.28 6.55 -7.94
CA TYR A 22 3.82 5.55 -7.02
C TYR A 22 2.85 5.29 -5.86
N LEU A 23 2.56 4.01 -5.58
CA LEU A 23 1.51 3.54 -4.66
C LEU A 23 0.06 3.89 -5.05
N PHE A 24 -0.16 4.71 -6.08
CA PHE A 24 -1.46 5.10 -6.62
C PHE A 24 -1.73 4.44 -7.98
N ASP A 25 -1.14 3.28 -8.21
CA ASP A 25 -1.41 2.43 -9.36
C ASP A 25 -2.38 1.29 -8.98
N LYS A 26 -2.96 0.65 -10.00
CA LYS A 26 -3.93 -0.43 -9.78
C LYS A 26 -3.35 -1.59 -8.97
N LYS A 27 -2.06 -1.93 -9.17
CA LYS A 27 -1.43 -3.04 -8.45
C LYS A 27 -1.31 -2.73 -6.96
N SER A 28 -0.86 -1.53 -6.60
CA SER A 28 -0.79 -1.12 -5.19
C SER A 28 -2.16 -1.14 -4.51
N PHE A 29 -3.25 -0.77 -5.20
CA PHE A 29 -4.59 -0.88 -4.63
C PHE A 29 -5.07 -2.31 -4.46
N PHE A 30 -4.71 -3.23 -5.37
CA PHE A 30 -5.02 -4.65 -5.21
C PHE A 30 -4.29 -5.25 -4.00
N THR A 31 -3.01 -4.93 -3.85
CA THR A 31 -2.20 -5.35 -2.69
C THR A 31 -2.76 -4.75 -1.40
N ALA A 32 -3.06 -3.44 -1.37
CA ALA A 32 -3.66 -2.80 -0.19
C ALA A 32 -5.00 -3.44 0.21
N LYS A 33 -5.85 -3.77 -0.77
CA LYS A 33 -7.12 -4.48 -0.54
C LYS A 33 -6.90 -5.90 0.01
N ALA A 34 -5.98 -6.66 -0.56
CA ALA A 34 -5.68 -8.03 -0.12
C ALA A 34 -5.15 -8.05 1.32
N LEU A 35 -4.25 -7.11 1.63
CA LEU A 35 -3.62 -6.97 2.95
C LEU A 35 -4.51 -6.30 4.01
N ASN A 36 -5.74 -5.90 3.66
CA ASN A 36 -6.61 -5.10 4.53
C ASN A 36 -5.92 -3.83 5.07
N MET A 37 -5.17 -3.14 4.22
CA MET A 37 -4.46 -1.90 4.54
C MET A 37 -4.95 -0.74 3.67
N ALA A 38 -4.72 0.48 4.15
CA ALA A 38 -5.06 1.70 3.44
C ALA A 38 -3.79 2.54 3.23
N ILE A 39 -3.59 2.96 2.00
CA ILE A 39 -2.59 3.99 1.67
C ILE A 39 -3.21 5.35 2.03
N PRO A 40 -2.47 6.28 2.64
CA PRO A 40 -2.98 7.62 2.93
C PRO A 40 -3.49 8.31 1.65
N GLY A 41 -4.73 8.83 1.68
CA GLY A 41 -5.39 9.42 0.50
C GLY A 41 -5.93 8.41 -0.51
N GLY A 42 -5.73 7.11 -0.28
CA GLY A 42 -6.28 6.02 -1.09
C GLY A 42 -7.63 5.49 -0.57
N PRO A 43 -8.32 4.65 -1.36
CA PRO A 43 -9.56 4.01 -0.97
C PRO A 43 -9.35 2.94 0.13
N LYS A 44 -10.40 2.72 0.93
CA LYS A 44 -10.48 1.62 1.91
C LYS A 44 -11.45 0.55 1.42
N PHE A 45 -11.15 -0.71 1.72
CA PHE A 45 -11.96 -1.86 1.31
C PHE A 45 -12.35 -2.72 2.50
N LYS A 46 -13.33 -3.60 2.31
CA LYS A 46 -13.62 -4.66 3.29
C LYS A 46 -12.49 -5.70 3.25
N PRO A 47 -12.11 -6.29 4.41
CA PRO A 47 -11.10 -7.34 4.48
C PRO A 47 -11.47 -8.51 3.57
N LEU A 48 -10.46 -9.09 2.90
CA LEU A 48 -10.64 -10.30 2.10
C LEU A 48 -10.89 -11.52 3.01
N TYR A 49 -10.09 -11.63 4.07
CA TYR A 49 -10.25 -12.62 5.14
C TYR A 49 -10.85 -11.92 6.36
N ARG A 50 -12.01 -12.39 6.83
CA ARG A 50 -12.74 -11.78 7.96
C ARG A 50 -12.38 -12.40 9.31
N ASP A 51 -12.02 -13.68 9.30
CA ASP A 51 -11.94 -14.54 10.47
C ASP A 51 -10.56 -15.19 10.62
N MET A 52 -9.48 -14.44 10.34
CA MET A 52 -8.14 -14.89 10.74
C MET A 52 -8.05 -14.71 12.25
N ASP A 53 -7.92 -15.81 12.98
CA ASP A 53 -7.77 -15.83 14.43
C ASP A 53 -6.53 -15.02 14.84
N ALA A 54 -6.74 -13.74 15.16
CA ALA A 54 -5.71 -12.83 15.63
C ALA A 54 -5.08 -13.25 16.97
N LEU A 55 -5.56 -14.33 17.59
CA LEU A 55 -5.06 -14.83 18.87
C LEU A 55 -3.79 -15.69 18.73
N ASP A 56 -3.63 -16.46 17.66
CA ASP A 56 -2.50 -17.40 17.54
C ASP A 56 -1.20 -16.74 17.05
N GLU A 57 -1.26 -15.58 16.37
CA GLU A 57 -0.07 -14.86 15.90
C GLU A 57 0.59 -13.98 16.99
N ASN A 58 -0.08 -13.74 18.12
CA ASN A 58 0.33 -12.71 19.09
C ASN A 58 1.48 -13.12 20.04
N TRP A 59 1.87 -14.40 20.06
CA TRP A 59 2.97 -14.94 20.88
C TRP A 59 3.91 -15.81 20.04
N ASN A 60 4.61 -15.18 19.10
CA ASN A 60 5.62 -15.85 18.29
C ASN A 60 7.02 -15.64 18.90
N GLU A 61 7.85 -16.69 18.93
CA GLU A 61 9.20 -16.67 19.54
C GLU A 61 10.14 -15.63 18.89
N PHE A 62 9.85 -15.28 17.62
CA PHE A 62 10.59 -14.32 16.81
C PHE A 62 10.17 -12.86 17.03
N ASP A 63 8.92 -12.60 17.43
CA ASP A 63 8.39 -11.24 17.57
C ASP A 63 8.53 -10.70 19.02
N ASP A 64 9.38 -11.32 19.82
CA ASP A 64 9.67 -10.91 21.20
C ASP A 64 10.29 -9.49 21.23
N MET A 65 9.70 -8.60 22.03
CA MET A 65 10.11 -7.21 22.19
C MET A 65 11.57 -7.07 22.64
N GLY A 66 12.11 -8.05 23.37
CA GLY A 66 13.52 -8.04 23.80
C GLY A 66 14.52 -8.32 22.67
N LYS A 67 14.06 -8.90 21.56
CA LYS A 67 14.89 -9.30 20.40
C LYS A 67 14.74 -8.34 19.22
N VAL A 68 13.63 -7.62 19.13
CA VAL A 68 13.34 -6.70 18.02
C VAL A 68 13.95 -5.32 18.27
N VAL A 69 14.82 -4.87 17.37
CA VAL A 69 15.39 -3.52 17.41
C VAL A 69 14.53 -2.55 16.59
N VAL A 70 13.77 -1.70 17.28
CA VAL A 70 12.93 -0.67 16.64
C VAL A 70 13.71 0.63 16.47
N ARG A 71 14.14 0.93 15.23
CA ARG A 71 14.78 2.22 14.90
C ARG A 71 13.81 3.20 14.26
N ASN A 72 12.95 2.70 13.38
CA ASN A 72 11.96 3.49 12.66
C ASN A 72 10.65 2.69 12.61
N GLN A 73 9.52 3.39 12.65
CA GLN A 73 8.21 2.74 12.55
C GLN A 73 7.96 2.24 11.12
N ILE A 74 7.58 0.97 11.00
CA ILE A 74 7.15 0.38 9.73
C ILE A 74 5.72 0.85 9.44
N ARG A 75 5.59 1.81 8.51
CA ARG A 75 4.32 2.34 8.02
C ARG A 75 3.62 1.44 6.98
N THR A 76 2.36 1.73 6.68
CA THR A 76 1.55 0.95 5.73
C THR A 76 2.09 1.04 4.30
N GLU A 77 2.71 2.16 3.92
CA GLU A 77 3.29 2.36 2.60
C GLU A 77 4.40 1.34 2.32
N TYR A 78 5.24 1.01 3.30
CA TYR A 78 6.29 0.00 3.15
C TYR A 78 5.70 -1.40 2.97
N LYS A 79 4.62 -1.71 3.69
CA LYS A 79 3.93 -2.99 3.60
C LYS A 79 3.26 -3.19 2.24
N VAL A 80 2.74 -2.13 1.62
CA VAL A 80 2.16 -2.20 0.28
C VAL A 80 3.25 -2.19 -0.80
N ALA A 81 4.33 -1.43 -0.62
CA ALA A 81 5.45 -1.36 -1.57
C ALA A 81 6.21 -2.70 -1.66
N PHE A 82 6.45 -3.35 -0.51
CA PHE A 82 7.20 -4.60 -0.41
C PHE A 82 6.40 -5.65 0.38
N PRO A 83 5.32 -6.19 -0.22
CA PRO A 83 4.36 -7.05 0.49
C PRO A 83 4.99 -8.33 1.03
N HIS A 84 5.86 -8.97 0.25
CA HIS A 84 6.51 -10.22 0.65
C HIS A 84 7.63 -10.05 1.69
N LEU A 85 8.03 -8.81 2.01
CA LEU A 85 9.09 -8.53 2.99
C LEU A 85 8.51 -8.16 4.35
N TYR A 86 7.52 -7.27 4.38
CA TYR A 86 6.97 -6.71 5.63
C TYR A 86 5.65 -7.36 6.07
N LYS A 87 5.19 -8.42 5.39
CA LYS A 87 4.01 -9.20 5.78
C LYS A 87 4.29 -10.69 5.65
N SER A 88 3.88 -11.44 6.69
CA SER A 88 3.98 -12.90 6.79
C SER A 88 3.06 -13.65 5.82
N LEU A 89 1.88 -13.08 5.54
CA LEU A 89 0.85 -13.63 4.65
C LEU A 89 0.43 -12.56 3.62
N PRO A 90 1.20 -12.42 2.52
CA PRO A 90 0.97 -11.40 1.49
C PRO A 90 -0.17 -11.73 0.53
#